data_AF-A0A934F992-F1
#
_entry.id   AF-A0A934F992-F1
#
_cell.length_a   1.000
_cell.length_b   1.000
_cell.length_c   1.000
_cell.angle_alpha   90.00
_cell.angle_beta   90.00
_cell.angle_gamma   90.00
#
_symmetry.space_group_name_H-M   'P 1'
#
loop_
_entity.id
_entity.type
_entity.pdbx_description
1 polymer ?
#
loop_
_entity_poly.entity_id
_entity_poly.type
_entity_poly.pdbx_seq_one_letter_code
_entity_poly.pdbx_strand_id
1 'polypeptide(L)'
;MNNSAIDWRRVEKALHQEGLKKNLVTADIRRTFSQTRELVGICGDFSWSRKMALNIGRVLLSGGNIVLVPVCLNYADLANFKRTLPVFIREHIVFLKRAREINPKLEPKFLIPDQEAKNEDLLRLCGVSEEELARVLSEAGLIVAAAAKKEGWGSVLMSSVIDNLEARETEAFNLIKDDQELLPKVQSHALLRREMYRKGSGSMSFEDMQLRTAQTAAQYLVLGKFVADSDMFIVNHTTTSLQWYKETSAGVLHNPAPLL
;
A
#
# COMPACT_ATOMS: atom_id res chain seq x y z
N MET A 1 -14.45 -4.71 -15.83
CA MET A 1 -13.49 -4.64 -16.96
C MET A 1 -12.67 -5.93 -16.95
N ASN A 2 -12.40 -6.51 -18.13
CA ASN A 2 -11.89 -7.88 -18.24
C ASN A 2 -10.39 -7.97 -17.92
N ASN A 3 -9.99 -9.00 -17.17
CA ASN A 3 -8.60 -9.42 -16.91
C ASN A 3 -7.85 -9.92 -18.18
N SER A 4 -8.40 -9.63 -19.37
CA SER A 4 -8.02 -10.17 -20.67
C SER A 4 -6.75 -9.56 -21.26
N ALA A 5 -6.20 -8.50 -20.65
CA ALA A 5 -4.98 -7.84 -21.10
C ALA A 5 -3.69 -8.51 -20.61
N ILE A 6 -3.77 -9.42 -19.63
CA ILE A 6 -2.58 -10.10 -19.09
C ILE A 6 -2.24 -11.32 -19.94
N ASP A 7 -1.02 -11.35 -20.48
CA ASP A 7 -0.46 -12.54 -21.13
C ASP A 7 -0.11 -13.61 -20.08
N TRP A 8 -1.12 -14.37 -19.65
CA TRP A 8 -1.00 -15.41 -18.63
C TRP A 8 -0.06 -16.54 -19.02
N ARG A 9 0.14 -16.83 -20.32
CA ARG A 9 1.10 -17.84 -20.78
C ARG A 9 2.54 -17.42 -20.44
N ARG A 10 2.86 -16.13 -20.62
CA ARG A 10 4.18 -15.60 -20.22
C ARG A 10 4.35 -15.59 -18.70
N VAL A 11 3.28 -15.28 -17.95
CA VAL A 11 3.31 -15.34 -16.47
C VAL A 11 3.60 -16.76 -16.00
N GLU A 12 2.85 -17.74 -16.49
CA GLU A 12 3.02 -19.16 -16.17
C GLU A 12 4.44 -19.63 -16.47
N LYS A 13 4.94 -19.36 -17.69
CA LYS A 13 6.30 -19.74 -18.09
C LYS A 13 7.37 -19.15 -17.17
N ALA A 14 7.25 -17.88 -16.82
CA ALA A 14 8.21 -17.21 -15.96
C ALA A 14 8.17 -17.75 -14.52
N LEU A 15 6.98 -17.91 -13.94
CA LEU A 15 6.82 -18.53 -12.61
C LEU A 15 7.30 -19.98 -12.60
N HIS A 16 7.12 -20.72 -13.68
CA HIS A 16 7.64 -22.08 -13.80
C HIS A 16 9.17 -22.11 -13.81
N GLN A 17 9.81 -21.25 -14.60
CA GLN A 17 11.27 -21.13 -14.60
C GLN A 17 11.81 -20.71 -13.23
N GLU A 18 11.14 -19.80 -12.55
CA GLU A 18 11.53 -19.32 -11.22
C GLU A 18 11.33 -20.37 -10.13
N GLY A 19 10.20 -21.07 -10.14
CA GLY A 19 9.93 -22.16 -9.21
C GLY A 19 10.92 -23.31 -9.35
N LEU A 20 11.30 -23.68 -10.58
CA LEU A 20 12.34 -24.67 -10.82
C LEU A 20 13.71 -24.23 -10.26
N LYS A 21 14.07 -22.95 -10.40
CA LYS A 21 15.30 -22.40 -9.78
C LYS A 21 15.26 -22.46 -8.25
N LYS A 22 14.07 -22.39 -7.64
CA LYS A 22 13.83 -22.56 -6.21
C LYS A 22 13.67 -24.03 -5.78
N ASN A 23 13.93 -24.99 -6.68
CA ASN A 23 13.76 -26.44 -6.44
C ASN A 23 12.33 -26.84 -6.01
N LEU A 24 11.32 -26.10 -6.45
CA LEU A 24 9.91 -26.43 -6.17
C LEU A 24 9.43 -27.51 -7.13
N VAL A 25 8.54 -28.38 -6.64
CA VAL A 25 7.89 -29.38 -7.49
C VAL A 25 6.86 -28.72 -8.42
N THR A 26 6.71 -29.26 -9.62
CA THR A 26 5.82 -28.70 -10.66
C THR A 26 4.37 -28.52 -10.19
N ALA A 27 3.87 -29.38 -9.30
CA ALA A 27 2.53 -29.27 -8.74
C ALA A 27 2.36 -27.97 -7.91
N ASP A 28 3.34 -27.61 -7.09
CA ASP A 28 3.31 -26.40 -6.26
C ASP A 28 3.41 -25.13 -7.10
N ILE A 29 4.22 -25.17 -8.17
CA ILE A 29 4.33 -24.09 -9.15
C ILE A 29 2.96 -23.85 -9.83
N ARG A 30 2.30 -24.92 -10.29
CA ARG A 30 0.98 -24.84 -10.93
C ARG A 30 -0.08 -24.29 -9.97
N ARG A 31 -0.07 -24.76 -8.71
CA ARG A 31 -0.95 -24.23 -7.66
C ARG A 31 -0.72 -22.74 -7.44
N THR A 32 0.55 -22.33 -7.32
CA THR A 32 0.93 -20.92 -7.15
C THR A 32 0.45 -20.06 -8.32
N PHE A 33 0.58 -20.56 -9.55
CA PHE A 33 0.06 -19.88 -10.73
C PHE A 33 -1.47 -19.71 -10.69
N SER A 34 -2.23 -20.75 -10.29
CA SER A 34 -3.69 -20.64 -10.12
C SER A 34 -4.05 -19.57 -9.09
N GLN A 35 -3.41 -19.63 -7.91
CA GLN A 35 -3.63 -18.66 -6.83
C GLN A 35 -3.29 -17.24 -7.26
N THR A 36 -2.21 -17.05 -8.02
CA THR A 36 -1.82 -15.75 -8.59
C THR A 36 -2.93 -15.19 -9.49
N ARG A 37 -3.46 -16.03 -10.39
CA ARG A 37 -4.53 -15.63 -11.33
C ARG A 37 -5.81 -15.27 -10.60
N GLU A 38 -6.18 -16.05 -9.60
CA GLU A 38 -7.37 -15.81 -8.78
C GLU A 38 -7.23 -14.54 -7.93
N LEU A 39 -6.07 -14.32 -7.28
CA LEU A 39 -5.80 -13.10 -6.50
C LEU A 39 -5.85 -11.85 -7.38
N VAL A 40 -5.19 -11.86 -8.54
CA VAL A 40 -5.27 -10.74 -9.50
C VAL A 40 -6.71 -10.54 -9.98
N GLY A 41 -7.50 -11.61 -10.08
CA GLY A 41 -8.92 -11.58 -10.46
C GLY A 41 -9.83 -10.81 -9.50
N ILE A 42 -9.49 -10.74 -8.21
CA ILE A 42 -10.25 -9.96 -7.23
C ILE A 42 -9.69 -8.55 -7.00
N CYS A 43 -8.47 -8.29 -7.46
CA CYS A 43 -7.83 -6.98 -7.36
C CYS A 43 -8.43 -5.98 -8.36
N GLY A 44 -8.24 -4.68 -8.09
CA GLY A 44 -8.51 -3.62 -9.06
C GLY A 44 -7.45 -3.51 -10.17
N ASP A 45 -7.74 -2.65 -11.14
CA ASP A 45 -6.99 -2.45 -12.39
C ASP A 45 -5.48 -2.21 -12.24
N PHE A 46 -5.04 -1.55 -11.16
CA PHE A 46 -3.62 -1.36 -10.87
C PHE A 46 -2.83 -2.69 -10.87
N SER A 47 -3.45 -3.76 -10.36
CA SER A 47 -2.82 -5.09 -10.32
C SER A 47 -2.93 -5.85 -11.63
N TRP A 48 -3.69 -5.35 -12.61
CA TRP A 48 -3.93 -6.01 -13.89
C TRP A 48 -2.83 -5.75 -14.91
N SER A 49 -1.60 -6.08 -14.53
CA SER A 49 -0.46 -6.04 -15.44
C SER A 49 0.37 -7.31 -15.32
N ARG A 50 1.05 -7.69 -16.41
CA ARG A 50 1.97 -8.83 -16.39
C ARG A 50 3.06 -8.66 -15.32
N LYS A 51 3.60 -7.44 -15.15
CA LYS A 51 4.62 -7.14 -14.13
C LYS A 51 4.08 -7.40 -12.72
N MET A 52 2.90 -6.88 -12.39
CA MET A 52 2.33 -7.06 -11.06
C MET A 52 1.89 -8.52 -10.81
N ALA A 53 1.29 -9.18 -11.79
CA ALA A 53 0.96 -10.61 -11.70
C ALA A 53 2.21 -11.46 -11.44
N LEU A 54 3.34 -11.15 -12.08
CA LEU A 54 4.61 -11.79 -11.79
C LEU A 54 5.07 -11.51 -10.36
N ASN A 55 5.06 -10.26 -9.91
CA ASN A 55 5.46 -9.93 -8.53
C ASN A 55 4.62 -10.67 -7.48
N ILE A 56 3.29 -10.70 -7.64
CA ILE A 56 2.38 -11.46 -6.76
C ILE A 56 2.75 -12.95 -6.77
N GLY A 57 2.94 -13.53 -7.95
CA GLY A 57 3.31 -14.95 -8.07
C GLY A 57 4.68 -15.27 -7.48
N ARG A 58 5.65 -14.35 -7.56
CA ARG A 58 6.96 -14.50 -6.94
C ARG A 58 6.88 -14.56 -5.43
N VAL A 59 6.12 -13.64 -4.82
CA VAL A 59 5.88 -13.64 -3.37
C VAL A 59 5.27 -14.99 -2.94
N LEU A 60 4.28 -15.50 -3.67
CA LEU A 60 3.71 -16.82 -3.39
C LEU A 60 4.73 -17.97 -3.54
N LEU A 61 5.57 -17.95 -4.58
CA LEU A 61 6.62 -18.97 -4.78
C LEU A 61 7.67 -18.95 -3.67
N SER A 62 7.96 -17.77 -3.10
CA SER A 62 8.84 -17.62 -1.93
C SER A 62 8.19 -18.13 -0.63
N GLY A 63 6.92 -18.52 -0.65
CA GLY A 63 6.16 -18.89 0.54
C GLY A 63 5.66 -17.68 1.35
N GLY A 64 5.78 -16.48 0.79
CA GLY A 64 5.31 -15.24 1.38
C GLY A 64 3.81 -15.30 1.67
N ASN A 65 3.45 -14.96 2.91
CA ASN A 65 2.06 -15.03 3.38
C ASN A 65 1.63 -13.79 4.16
N ILE A 66 2.56 -12.98 4.65
CA ILE A 66 2.25 -11.73 5.35
C ILE A 66 1.71 -10.71 4.34
N VAL A 67 0.60 -10.09 4.69
CA VAL A 67 -0.03 -9.02 3.90
C VAL A 67 -0.04 -7.74 4.73
N LEU A 68 0.80 -6.76 4.37
CA LEU A 68 0.80 -5.47 5.03
C LEU A 68 -0.34 -4.61 4.50
N VAL A 69 -1.08 -3.97 5.41
CA VAL A 69 -2.23 -3.13 5.09
C VAL A 69 -2.02 -1.75 5.70
N PRO A 70 -1.39 -0.80 4.99
CA PRO A 70 -1.23 0.57 5.46
C PRO A 70 -2.59 1.20 5.76
N VAL A 71 -2.74 1.72 6.98
CA VAL A 71 -3.93 2.47 7.37
C VAL A 71 -3.76 3.91 6.94
N CYS A 72 -4.74 4.44 6.21
CA CYS A 72 -4.76 5.84 5.80
C CYS A 72 -5.82 6.60 6.61
N LEU A 73 -5.46 7.78 7.10
CA LEU A 73 -6.40 8.73 7.68
C LEU A 73 -6.70 9.85 6.70
N ASN A 74 -7.92 10.38 6.77
CA ASN A 74 -8.23 11.62 6.08
C ASN A 74 -7.74 12.81 6.91
N TYR A 75 -6.50 13.24 6.68
CA TYR A 75 -5.88 14.36 7.37
C TYR A 75 -6.59 15.71 7.18
N ALA A 76 -7.43 15.83 6.15
CA ALA A 76 -8.31 16.98 5.95
C ALA A 76 -9.48 17.03 6.93
N ASP A 77 -9.83 15.90 7.55
CA ASP A 77 -11.02 15.75 8.40
C ASP A 77 -10.73 14.81 9.57
N LEU A 78 -9.73 15.19 10.36
CA LEU A 78 -9.35 14.45 11.57
C LEU A 78 -10.49 14.41 12.60
N ALA A 79 -11.46 15.32 12.56
CA ALA A 79 -12.58 15.31 13.50
C ALA A 79 -13.53 14.11 13.25
N ASN A 80 -13.69 13.69 12.00
CA ASN A 80 -14.62 12.60 11.64
C ASN A 80 -13.97 11.23 11.50
N PHE A 81 -12.68 11.06 11.81
CA PHE A 81 -11.97 9.80 11.62
C PHE A 81 -12.65 8.60 12.30
N LYS A 82 -13.26 8.78 13.47
CA LYS A 82 -13.99 7.72 14.20
C LYS A 82 -15.19 7.18 13.44
N ARG A 83 -15.73 7.94 12.47
CA ARG A 83 -16.85 7.52 11.61
C ARG A 83 -16.35 6.94 10.29
N THR A 84 -15.33 7.56 9.70
CA THR A 84 -14.83 7.20 8.36
C THR A 84 -13.88 6.00 8.39
N LEU A 85 -12.95 5.95 9.36
CA LEU A 85 -11.98 4.87 9.48
C LEU A 85 -12.62 3.47 9.62
N PRO A 86 -13.66 3.24 10.46
CA PRO A 86 -14.29 1.93 10.53
C PRO A 86 -14.87 1.46 9.19
N VAL A 87 -15.41 2.37 8.38
CA VAL A 87 -15.94 2.06 7.04
C VAL A 87 -14.79 1.61 6.14
N PHE A 88 -13.70 2.37 6.11
CA PHE A 88 -12.50 2.02 5.34
C PHE A 88 -11.90 0.67 5.71
N ILE A 89 -11.71 0.43 7.01
CA ILE A 89 -11.15 -0.84 7.51
C ILE A 89 -12.06 -2.01 7.18
N ARG A 90 -13.38 -1.83 7.22
CA ARG A 90 -14.34 -2.87 6.81
C ARG A 90 -14.15 -3.26 5.34
N GLU A 91 -13.97 -2.30 4.43
CA GLU A 91 -13.74 -2.61 3.02
C GLU A 91 -12.45 -3.39 2.80
N HIS A 92 -11.37 -3.06 3.54
CA HIS A 92 -10.15 -3.86 3.54
C HIS A 92 -10.39 -5.27 4.08
N ILE A 93 -11.12 -5.41 5.18
CA ILE A 93 -11.43 -6.73 5.76
C ILE A 93 -12.20 -7.60 4.75
N VAL A 94 -13.22 -7.05 4.09
CA VAL A 94 -14.00 -7.76 3.07
C VAL A 94 -13.11 -8.22 1.92
N PHE A 95 -12.23 -7.36 1.42
CA PHE A 95 -11.27 -7.72 0.37
C PHE A 95 -10.31 -8.84 0.82
N LEU A 96 -9.74 -8.72 2.02
CA LEU A 96 -8.77 -9.67 2.57
C LEU A 96 -9.39 -11.04 2.86
N LYS A 97 -10.68 -11.10 3.26
CA LYS A 97 -11.42 -12.37 3.39
C LYS A 97 -11.48 -13.12 2.06
N ARG A 98 -11.83 -12.42 0.98
CA ARG A 98 -11.84 -12.99 -0.38
C ARG A 98 -10.45 -13.44 -0.81
N ALA A 99 -9.40 -12.69 -0.46
CA ALA A 99 -8.03 -13.12 -0.73
C ALA A 99 -7.66 -14.40 0.04
N ARG A 100 -8.14 -14.56 1.29
CA ARG A 100 -7.92 -15.78 2.09
C ARG A 100 -8.71 -16.99 1.61
N GLU A 101 -9.84 -16.81 0.94
CA GLU A 101 -10.54 -17.93 0.27
C GLU A 101 -9.64 -18.56 -0.81
N ILE A 102 -8.81 -17.76 -1.48
CA ILE A 102 -7.86 -18.20 -2.52
C ILE A 102 -6.56 -18.73 -1.91
N ASN A 103 -6.03 -18.04 -0.89
CA ASN A 103 -4.87 -18.49 -0.13
C ASN A 103 -5.12 -18.37 1.39
N PRO A 104 -5.57 -19.46 2.05
CA PRO A 104 -5.91 -19.44 3.47
C PRO A 104 -4.76 -19.08 4.41
N LYS A 105 -3.51 -19.22 3.94
CA LYS A 105 -2.29 -18.90 4.69
C LYS A 105 -2.01 -17.40 4.79
N LEU A 106 -2.69 -16.55 4.03
CA LEU A 106 -2.44 -15.10 4.10
C LEU A 106 -2.72 -14.58 5.51
N GLU A 107 -1.79 -13.79 6.03
CA GLU A 107 -1.78 -13.22 7.37
C GLU A 107 -1.76 -11.68 7.29
N PRO A 108 -2.94 -11.04 7.27
CA PRO A 108 -3.02 -9.59 7.26
C PRO A 108 -2.47 -8.95 8.53
N LYS A 109 -1.67 -7.90 8.36
CA LYS A 109 -1.16 -7.03 9.41
C LYS A 109 -1.42 -5.58 9.02
N PHE A 110 -2.27 -4.91 9.79
CA PHE A 110 -2.57 -3.50 9.58
C PHE A 110 -1.44 -2.63 10.13
N LEU A 111 -0.96 -1.67 9.34
CA LEU A 111 0.12 -0.77 9.73
C LEU A 111 -0.46 0.57 10.16
N ILE A 112 -0.23 0.95 11.41
CA ILE A 112 -0.62 2.26 11.95
C ILE A 112 0.54 3.23 11.69
N PRO A 113 0.32 4.37 10.99
CA PRO A 113 1.39 5.28 10.59
C PRO A 113 1.77 6.21 11.75
N ASP A 114 2.36 5.65 12.80
CA ASP A 114 2.71 6.39 14.03
C ASP A 114 3.79 7.45 13.82
N GLN A 115 4.70 7.22 12.88
CA GLN A 115 5.77 8.16 12.53
C GLN A 115 5.22 9.48 11.97
N GLU A 116 4.02 9.47 11.39
CA GLU A 116 3.41 10.68 10.82
C GLU A 116 3.08 11.74 11.89
N ALA A 117 3.02 11.37 13.18
CA ALA A 117 2.90 12.33 14.28
C ALA A 117 4.02 13.37 14.33
N LYS A 118 5.24 12.99 13.89
CA LYS A 118 6.43 13.86 13.90
C LYS A 118 6.63 14.63 12.60
N ASN A 119 5.73 14.47 11.63
CA ASN A 119 5.86 15.13 10.34
C ASN A 119 5.42 16.60 10.46
N GLU A 120 6.37 17.52 10.55
CA GLU A 120 6.12 18.96 10.72
C GLU A 120 5.18 19.56 9.66
N ASP A 121 5.27 19.09 8.41
CA ASP A 121 4.40 19.55 7.32
C ASP A 121 2.95 19.09 7.52
N LEU A 122 2.78 17.85 7.99
CA LEU A 122 1.48 17.29 8.30
C LEU A 122 0.84 17.99 9.50
N LEU A 123 1.61 18.26 10.55
CA LEU A 123 1.16 18.99 11.74
C LEU A 123 0.67 20.39 11.37
N ARG A 124 1.48 21.14 10.62
CA ARG A 124 1.13 22.47 10.13
C ARG A 124 -0.12 22.47 9.26
N LEU A 125 -0.28 21.46 8.41
CA LEU A 125 -1.43 21.33 7.53
C LEU A 125 -2.72 21.02 8.30
N CYS A 126 -2.64 20.08 9.24
CA CYS A 126 -3.78 19.70 10.06
C CYS A 126 -4.12 20.76 11.12
N GLY A 127 -3.20 21.69 11.39
CA GLY A 127 -3.36 22.72 12.42
C GLY A 127 -3.40 22.13 13.83
N VAL A 128 -2.62 21.08 14.07
CA VAL A 128 -2.57 20.33 15.35
C VAL A 128 -1.13 20.19 15.84
N SER A 129 -0.95 19.98 17.14
CA SER A 129 0.36 19.65 17.72
C SER A 129 0.76 18.19 17.47
N GLU A 130 2.03 17.88 17.67
CA GLU A 130 2.54 16.49 17.64
C GLU A 130 1.76 15.60 18.61
N GLU A 131 1.53 16.07 19.84
CA GLU A 131 0.81 15.33 20.86
C GLU A 131 -0.65 15.07 20.46
N GLU A 132 -1.30 16.05 19.82
CA GLU A 132 -2.66 15.92 19.33
C GLU A 132 -2.75 14.88 18.21
N LEU A 133 -1.84 14.93 17.23
CA LEU A 133 -1.82 13.97 16.13
C LEU A 133 -1.44 12.56 16.61
N ALA A 134 -0.46 12.44 17.51
CA ALA A 134 -0.08 11.17 18.13
C ALA A 134 -1.27 10.53 18.86
N ARG A 135 -2.07 11.32 19.60
CA ARG A 135 -3.29 10.84 20.24
C ARG A 135 -4.32 10.34 19.21
N VAL A 136 -4.54 11.08 18.13
CA VAL A 136 -5.46 10.66 17.05
C VAL A 136 -5.00 9.35 16.41
N LEU A 137 -3.71 9.22 16.09
CA LEU A 137 -3.13 8.01 15.51
C LEU A 137 -3.22 6.82 16.48
N SER A 138 -2.99 7.04 17.78
CA SER A 138 -3.18 6.01 18.80
C SER A 138 -4.64 5.55 18.88
N GLU A 139 -5.61 6.48 18.88
CA GLU A 139 -7.04 6.14 18.88
C GLU A 139 -7.45 5.41 17.61
N ALA A 140 -6.95 5.84 16.45
CA ALA A 140 -7.13 5.14 15.18
C ALA A 140 -6.58 3.72 15.24
N GLY A 141 -5.39 3.55 15.82
CA GLY A 141 -4.76 2.26 16.09
C GLY A 141 -5.65 1.33 16.91
N LEU A 142 -6.30 1.84 17.97
CA LEU A 142 -7.24 1.04 18.77
C LEU A 142 -8.48 0.60 17.98
N ILE A 143 -9.02 1.49 17.13
CA ILE A 143 -10.17 1.16 16.26
C ILE A 143 -9.78 0.05 15.27
N VAL A 144 -8.62 0.18 14.62
CA VAL A 144 -8.12 -0.81 13.67
C VAL A 144 -7.81 -2.13 14.37
N ALA A 145 -7.13 -2.10 15.51
CA ALA A 145 -6.80 -3.28 16.31
C ALA A 145 -8.06 -4.07 16.71
N ALA A 146 -9.10 -3.36 17.17
CA ALA A 146 -10.36 -3.99 17.53
C ALA A 146 -11.06 -4.64 16.32
N ALA A 147 -11.01 -4.01 15.15
CA ALA A 147 -11.58 -4.56 13.92
C ALA A 147 -10.77 -5.78 13.42
N ALA A 148 -9.44 -5.68 13.37
CA ALA A 148 -8.56 -6.76 12.94
C ALA A 148 -8.64 -7.99 13.86
N LYS A 149 -8.68 -7.77 15.18
CA LYS A 149 -8.75 -8.85 16.19
C LYS A 149 -10.01 -9.71 16.05
N LYS A 150 -11.15 -9.13 15.62
CA LYS A 150 -12.39 -9.89 15.35
C LYS A 150 -12.22 -10.94 14.26
N GLU A 151 -11.27 -10.72 13.36
CA GLU A 151 -10.94 -11.62 12.25
C GLU A 151 -9.73 -12.52 12.56
N GLY A 152 -9.17 -12.44 13.77
CA GLY A 152 -7.95 -13.13 14.16
C GLY A 152 -6.67 -12.53 13.54
N TRP A 153 -6.71 -11.25 13.14
CA TRP A 153 -5.59 -10.54 12.52
C TRP A 153 -4.95 -9.53 13.47
N GLY A 154 -3.76 -9.04 13.09
CA GLY A 154 -2.98 -8.10 13.89
C GLY A 154 -2.98 -6.67 13.34
N SER A 155 -2.69 -5.73 14.22
CA SER A 155 -2.28 -4.36 13.88
C SER A 155 -0.96 -4.05 14.58
N VAL A 156 -0.07 -3.34 13.90
CA VAL A 156 1.26 -2.98 14.40
C VAL A 156 1.60 -1.56 13.98
N LEU A 157 2.51 -0.91 14.71
CA LEU A 157 3.02 0.39 14.34
C LEU A 157 3.93 0.24 13.12
N MET A 158 3.87 1.18 12.18
CA MET A 158 4.67 1.13 10.96
C MET A 158 6.16 1.24 11.30
N SER A 159 6.51 2.12 12.26
CA SER A 159 7.88 2.28 12.76
C SER A 159 8.45 1.02 13.43
N SER A 160 7.59 0.14 13.98
CA SER A 160 8.01 -1.13 14.60
C SER A 160 8.26 -2.26 13.59
N VAL A 161 7.80 -2.07 12.35
CA VAL A 161 7.96 -3.07 11.27
C VAL A 161 9.12 -2.69 10.36
N ILE A 162 9.33 -1.40 10.14
CA ILE A 162 10.34 -0.88 9.21
C ILE A 162 11.38 -0.09 9.99
N ASP A 163 12.56 -0.69 10.14
CA ASP A 163 13.67 -0.05 10.85
C ASP A 163 14.08 1.27 10.19
N ASN A 164 14.25 2.31 11.01
CA ASN A 164 14.64 3.65 10.58
C ASN A 164 13.70 4.25 9.51
N LEU A 165 12.39 3.99 9.62
CA LEU A 165 11.38 4.42 8.65
C LEU A 165 11.48 5.91 8.29
N GLU A 166 11.50 6.80 9.28
CA GLU A 166 11.57 8.26 9.07
C GLU A 166 12.79 8.67 8.24
N ALA A 167 13.95 8.06 8.53
CA ALA A 167 15.19 8.35 7.81
C ALA A 167 15.13 7.83 6.36
N ARG A 168 14.58 6.63 6.15
CA ARG A 168 14.38 6.05 4.81
C ARG A 168 13.38 6.84 3.97
N GLU A 169 12.31 7.32 4.57
CA GLU A 169 11.32 8.20 3.92
C GLU A 169 11.98 9.53 3.53
N THR A 170 12.78 10.12 4.42
CA THR A 170 13.53 11.35 4.13
C THR A 170 14.53 11.16 2.97
N GLU A 171 15.27 10.06 2.97
CA GLU A 171 16.20 9.73 1.89
C GLU A 171 15.47 9.56 0.55
N ALA A 172 14.38 8.78 0.54
CA ALA A 172 13.58 8.57 -0.66
C ALA A 172 12.92 9.87 -1.16
N PHE A 173 12.49 10.74 -0.25
CA PHE A 173 11.95 12.06 -0.57
C PHE A 173 12.99 12.93 -1.26
N ASN A 174 14.21 13.03 -0.71
CA ASN A 174 15.30 13.80 -1.32
C ASN A 174 15.66 13.24 -2.71
N LEU A 175 15.72 11.91 -2.85
CA LEU A 175 15.95 11.27 -4.15
C LEU A 175 14.86 11.65 -5.16
N ILE A 176 13.58 11.55 -4.80
CA ILE A 176 12.48 11.92 -5.70
C ILE A 176 12.53 13.40 -6.09
N LYS A 177 12.87 14.27 -5.13
CA LYS A 177 12.90 15.71 -5.32
C LYS A 177 14.01 16.13 -6.30
N ASP A 178 15.16 15.48 -6.22
CA ASP A 178 16.34 15.83 -7.00
C ASP A 178 16.43 15.07 -8.34
N ASP A 179 15.59 14.05 -8.54
CA ASP A 179 15.55 13.23 -9.74
C ASP A 179 14.72 13.88 -10.87
N GLN A 180 15.40 14.21 -11.98
CA GLN A 180 14.79 14.88 -13.14
C GLN A 180 13.77 14.01 -13.89
N GLU A 181 13.83 12.69 -13.78
CA GLU A 181 12.87 11.78 -14.39
C GLU A 181 11.62 11.61 -13.52
N LEU A 182 11.78 11.66 -12.19
CA LEU A 182 10.67 11.50 -11.25
C LEU A 182 9.91 12.81 -11.00
N LEU A 183 10.56 13.96 -11.11
CA LEU A 183 9.93 15.25 -10.87
C LEU A 183 8.67 15.50 -11.74
N PRO A 184 8.66 15.26 -13.07
CA PRO A 184 7.46 15.40 -13.89
C PRO A 184 6.30 14.49 -13.42
N LYS A 185 6.62 13.29 -12.91
CA LYS A 185 5.62 12.35 -12.36
C LYS A 185 5.00 12.90 -11.09
N VAL A 186 5.81 13.48 -10.18
CA VAL A 186 5.33 14.17 -8.98
C VAL A 186 4.41 15.33 -9.36
N GLN A 187 4.81 16.16 -10.33
CA GLN A 187 4.01 17.29 -10.79
C GLN A 187 2.66 16.86 -11.36
N SER A 188 2.66 15.84 -12.21
CA SER A 188 1.43 15.26 -12.77
C SER A 188 0.52 14.71 -11.67
N HIS A 189 1.07 13.97 -10.71
CA HIS A 189 0.30 13.44 -9.59
C HIS A 189 -0.25 14.56 -8.68
N ALA A 190 0.53 15.64 -8.46
CA ALA A 190 0.07 16.80 -7.69
C ALA A 190 -1.14 17.46 -8.37
N LEU A 191 -1.12 17.61 -9.70
CA LEU A 191 -2.26 18.10 -10.47
C LEU A 191 -3.49 17.20 -10.36
N LEU A 192 -3.31 15.87 -10.45
CA LEU A 192 -4.41 14.91 -10.27
C LEU A 192 -5.01 14.94 -8.85
N ARG A 193 -4.21 15.33 -7.86
CA ARG A 193 -4.63 15.46 -6.45
C ARG A 193 -5.12 16.87 -6.09
N ARG A 194 -5.16 17.81 -7.03
CA ARG A 194 -5.48 19.23 -6.77
C ARG A 194 -6.79 19.43 -6.02
N GLU A 195 -7.85 18.70 -6.39
CA GLU A 195 -9.15 18.85 -5.74
C GLU A 195 -9.15 18.31 -4.30
N MET A 196 -8.41 17.23 -4.03
CA MET A 196 -8.19 16.71 -2.69
C MET A 196 -7.45 17.74 -1.82
N TYR A 197 -6.42 18.38 -2.38
CA TYR A 197 -5.67 19.43 -1.70
C TYR A 197 -6.52 20.68 -1.42
N ARG A 198 -7.39 21.08 -2.36
CA ARG A 198 -8.31 22.23 -2.18
C ARG A 198 -9.31 22.02 -1.04
N LYS A 199 -9.80 20.80 -0.86
CA LYS A 199 -10.81 20.48 0.16
C LYS A 199 -10.27 20.41 1.58
N GLY A 200 -8.97 20.14 1.75
CA GLY A 200 -8.42 19.78 3.07
C GLY A 200 -7.70 20.85 3.86
N SER A 201 -7.18 21.90 3.22
CA SER A 201 -6.33 22.88 3.93
C SER A 201 -6.39 24.29 3.32
N GLY A 202 -7.46 24.61 2.60
CA GLY A 202 -7.54 25.85 1.83
C GLY A 202 -6.70 25.80 0.55
N SER A 203 -6.39 26.97 -0.03
CA SER A 203 -5.59 27.07 -1.26
C SER A 203 -4.10 26.84 -0.99
N MET A 204 -3.65 25.59 -1.04
CA MET A 204 -2.21 25.28 -1.11
C MET A 204 -1.59 25.84 -2.40
N SER A 205 -0.33 26.27 -2.32
CA SER A 205 0.46 26.58 -3.52
C SER A 205 0.73 25.30 -4.31
N PHE A 206 1.08 25.42 -5.60
CA PHE A 206 1.39 24.22 -6.39
C PHE A 206 2.68 23.56 -5.91
N GLU A 207 3.63 24.36 -5.44
CA GLU A 207 4.88 23.96 -4.81
C GLU A 207 4.62 23.10 -3.56
N ASP A 208 3.69 23.51 -2.68
CA ASP A 208 3.31 22.71 -1.50
C ASP A 208 2.64 21.39 -1.92
N MET A 209 1.79 21.42 -2.96
CA MET A 209 1.18 20.20 -3.50
C MET A 209 2.22 19.23 -4.05
N GLN A 210 3.26 19.73 -4.73
CA GLN A 210 4.37 18.92 -5.22
C GLN A 210 5.15 18.30 -4.07
N LEU A 211 5.53 19.11 -3.07
CA LEU A 211 6.28 18.67 -1.89
C LEU A 211 5.57 17.51 -1.19
N ARG A 212 4.26 17.70 -0.91
CA ARG A 212 3.44 16.69 -0.27
C ARG A 212 3.25 15.44 -1.12
N THR A 213 3.17 15.62 -2.44
CA THR A 213 3.09 14.48 -3.37
C THR A 213 4.39 13.68 -3.37
N ALA A 214 5.55 14.33 -3.31
CA ALA A 214 6.85 13.68 -3.18
C ALA A 214 7.00 12.95 -1.84
N GLN A 215 6.53 13.52 -0.73
CA GLN A 215 6.52 12.84 0.57
C GLN A 215 5.64 11.58 0.56
N THR A 216 4.43 11.69 0.01
CA THR A 216 3.55 10.51 -0.15
C THR A 216 4.23 9.47 -1.05
N ALA A 217 4.88 9.89 -2.13
CA ALA A 217 5.63 9.02 -3.02
C ALA A 217 6.75 8.28 -2.30
N ALA A 218 7.52 8.99 -1.47
CA ALA A 218 8.61 8.43 -0.68
C ALA A 218 8.15 7.32 0.24
N GLN A 219 7.05 7.52 0.98
CA GLN A 219 6.44 6.49 1.82
C GLN A 219 6.06 5.23 1.00
N TYR A 220 5.44 5.40 -0.17
CA TYR A 220 5.07 4.27 -1.04
C TYR A 220 6.29 3.54 -1.60
N LEU A 221 7.37 4.26 -1.92
CA LEU A 221 8.63 3.65 -2.34
C LEU A 221 9.27 2.85 -1.21
N VAL A 222 9.34 3.41 0.00
CA VAL A 222 9.92 2.73 1.17
C VAL A 222 9.12 1.49 1.52
N LEU A 223 7.79 1.61 1.63
CA LEU A 223 6.90 0.47 1.87
C LEU A 223 7.05 -0.60 0.78
N GLY A 224 7.04 -0.19 -0.49
CA GLY A 224 7.15 -1.08 -1.63
C GLY A 224 8.47 -1.84 -1.68
N LYS A 225 9.60 -1.17 -1.39
CA LYS A 225 10.92 -1.81 -1.27
C LYS A 225 10.94 -2.79 -0.11
N PHE A 226 10.48 -2.37 1.07
CA PHE A 226 10.44 -3.23 2.25
C PHE A 226 9.66 -4.54 2.03
N VAL A 227 8.46 -4.46 1.43
CA VAL A 227 7.67 -5.67 1.16
C VAL A 227 8.28 -6.54 0.06
N ALA A 228 8.92 -5.93 -0.95
CA ALA A 228 9.61 -6.67 -1.99
C ALA A 228 10.81 -7.45 -1.44
N ASP A 229 11.62 -6.80 -0.61
CA ASP A 229 12.82 -7.39 -0.02
C ASP A 229 12.50 -8.49 1.01
N SER A 230 11.31 -8.44 1.59
CA SER A 230 10.87 -9.38 2.63
C SER A 230 9.91 -10.47 2.13
N ASP A 231 9.71 -10.61 0.81
CA ASP A 231 8.74 -11.53 0.20
C ASP A 231 7.33 -11.41 0.86
N MET A 232 6.84 -10.17 1.03
CA MET A 232 5.52 -9.88 1.59
C MET A 232 4.59 -9.27 0.53
N PHE A 233 3.29 -9.33 0.81
CA PHE A 233 2.30 -8.56 0.04
C PHE A 233 2.07 -7.20 0.69
N ILE A 234 1.61 -6.25 -0.13
CA ILE A 234 0.99 -5.01 0.35
C ILE A 234 -0.39 -4.86 -0.25
N VAL A 235 -1.39 -4.57 0.59
CA VAL A 235 -2.74 -4.22 0.16
C VAL A 235 -2.94 -2.74 0.34
N ASN A 236 -3.38 -2.08 -0.73
CA ASN A 236 -3.74 -0.67 -0.66
C ASN A 236 -4.98 -0.42 -1.53
N HIS A 237 -5.75 0.60 -1.17
CA HIS A 237 -6.99 0.97 -1.84
C HIS A 237 -6.69 1.81 -3.08
N THR A 238 -7.73 2.13 -3.87
CA THR A 238 -7.59 2.95 -5.07
C THR A 238 -7.06 4.33 -4.71
N THR A 239 -5.87 4.69 -5.18
CA THR A 239 -5.30 6.03 -5.01
C THR A 239 -4.34 6.35 -6.14
N THR A 240 -4.17 7.64 -6.44
CA THR A 240 -3.18 8.12 -7.43
C THR A 240 -1.76 7.71 -7.06
N SER A 241 -1.49 7.46 -5.78
CA SER A 241 -0.17 7.10 -5.27
C SER A 241 0.22 5.63 -5.53
N LEU A 242 -0.72 4.74 -5.91
CA LEU A 242 -0.40 3.33 -6.19
C LEU A 242 0.70 3.19 -7.25
N GLN A 243 0.77 4.12 -8.21
CA GLN A 243 1.77 4.14 -9.28
C GLN A 243 3.22 4.15 -8.78
N TRP A 244 3.49 4.55 -7.54
CA TRP A 244 4.82 4.50 -6.96
C TRP A 244 5.30 3.09 -6.65
N TYR A 245 4.39 2.14 -6.36
CA TYR A 245 4.78 0.73 -6.23
C TYR A 245 5.34 0.14 -7.52
N LYS A 246 5.04 0.72 -8.70
CA LYS A 246 5.60 0.24 -9.98
C LYS A 246 7.11 0.44 -10.09
N GLU A 247 7.68 1.36 -9.32
CA GLU A 247 9.13 1.58 -9.20
C GLU A 247 9.79 0.54 -8.27
N THR A 248 8.99 -0.37 -7.71
CA THR A 248 9.44 -1.44 -6.83
C THR A 248 9.11 -2.81 -7.43
N SER A 249 9.55 -3.86 -6.74
CA SER A 249 9.20 -5.25 -7.07
C SER A 249 8.09 -5.82 -6.17
N ALA A 250 7.37 -4.95 -5.44
CA ALA A 250 6.32 -5.35 -4.51
C ALA A 250 5.21 -6.18 -5.17
N GLY A 251 4.71 -7.19 -4.47
CA GLY A 251 3.44 -7.85 -4.77
C GLY A 251 2.27 -7.05 -4.22
N VAL A 252 1.72 -6.15 -5.03
CA VAL A 252 0.61 -5.28 -4.62
C VAL A 252 -0.73 -5.94 -4.91
N LEU A 253 -1.55 -6.09 -3.88
CA LEU A 253 -2.94 -6.53 -3.96
C LEU A 253 -3.85 -5.30 -3.90
N HIS A 254 -4.20 -4.74 -5.05
CA HIS A 254 -5.03 -3.53 -5.12
C HIS A 254 -6.48 -3.81 -4.70
N ASN A 255 -6.90 -3.25 -3.56
CA ASN A 255 -8.28 -3.25 -3.13
C ASN A 255 -9.06 -2.17 -3.92
N PRO A 256 -10.04 -2.52 -4.77
CA PRO A 256 -10.78 -1.55 -5.60
C PRO A 256 -11.78 -0.69 -4.81
N ALA A 257 -11.68 -0.64 -3.48
CA ALA A 257 -12.46 0.25 -2.64
C ALA A 257 -12.23 1.73 -3.05
N PRO A 258 -13.30 2.56 -3.06
CA PRO A 258 -13.19 3.98 -3.38
C PRO A 258 -12.44 4.75 -2.28
N LEU A 259 -11.89 5.91 -2.65
CA LEU A 259 -11.40 6.90 -1.70
C LEU A 259 -12.56 7.42 -0.84
N LEU A 260 -12.33 7.53 0.46
CA LEU A 260 -13.21 8.24 1.39
C LEU A 260 -13.14 9.76 1.17
#